data_AF-A0A9E6CRF2-F1
#
_entry.id   AF-A0A9E6CRF2-F1
#
_cell.length_a   1.000
_cell.length_b   1.000
_cell.length_c   1.000
_cell.angle_alpha   90.00
_cell.angle_beta   90.00
_cell.angle_gamma   90.00
#
_symmetry.space_group_name_H-M   'P 1'
#
loop_
_entity.id
_entity.type
_entity.pdbx_description
1 polymer ?
#
loop_
_entity_poly.entity_id
_entity_poly.type
_entity_poly.pdbx_seq_one_letter_code
_entity_poly.pdbx_strand_id
1 'polypeptide(L)'
;PQRAPFLRQLFYLTNTVQEAYKHYYYPGRYTTEESEAGHVRARALELLTERWQLVENDLAAGGPCVLGERYSMVDIYVAMLASWHPDPALFHDHFPAIRTCRDIVAARPRLKAVIEEHAV
;
A
#
# COMPACT_ATOMS: atom_id res chain seq x y z
N PRO A 1 2.06 -10.66 -22.36
CA PRO A 1 1.75 -11.65 -21.30
C PRO A 1 1.50 -11.02 -19.91
N GLN A 2 2.33 -10.08 -19.43
CA GLN A 2 2.21 -9.53 -18.06
C GLN A 2 1.19 -8.38 -17.88
N ARG A 3 0.43 -8.00 -18.91
CA ARG A 3 -0.55 -6.90 -18.80
C ARG A 3 -1.71 -7.22 -17.85
N ALA A 4 -2.19 -8.46 -17.85
CA ALA A 4 -3.28 -8.89 -16.98
C ALA A 4 -2.91 -8.83 -15.48
N PRO A 5 -1.80 -9.44 -15.02
CA PRO A 5 -1.40 -9.33 -13.61
C PRO A 5 -1.08 -7.88 -13.20
N PHE A 6 -0.48 -7.10 -14.11
CA PHE A 6 -0.25 -5.67 -13.88
C PHE A 6 -1.55 -4.91 -13.59
N LEU A 7 -2.55 -5.04 -14.46
CA LEU A 7 -3.83 -4.33 -14.29
C LEU A 7 -4.62 -4.83 -13.08
N ARG A 8 -4.58 -6.15 -12.82
CA ARG A 8 -5.22 -6.74 -11.64
C ARG A 8 -4.70 -6.08 -10.37
N GLN A 9 -3.39 -6.04 -10.21
CA GLN A 9 -2.75 -5.49 -9.01
C GLN A 9 -2.91 -3.97 -8.92
N LEU A 10 -2.75 -3.25 -10.04
CA LEU A 10 -2.97 -1.80 -10.06
C LEU A 10 -4.40 -1.44 -9.62
N PHE A 11 -5.43 -2.08 -10.19
CA PHE A 11 -6.82 -1.80 -9.81
C PHE A 11 -7.16 -2.22 -8.38
N TYR A 12 -6.58 -3.31 -7.89
CA TYR A 12 -6.74 -3.70 -6.50
C TYR A 12 -6.15 -2.64 -5.55
N LEU A 13 -4.94 -2.16 -5.82
CA LEU A 13 -4.30 -1.11 -5.03
C LEU A 13 -5.12 0.19 -5.04
N THR A 14 -5.56 0.66 -6.21
CA THR A 14 -6.27 1.95 -6.32
C THR A 14 -7.71 1.91 -5.80
N ASN A 15 -8.40 0.77 -5.94
CA ASN A 15 -9.85 0.71 -5.66
C ASN A 15 -10.17 -0.07 -4.38
N THR A 16 -9.19 -0.70 -3.74
CA THR A 16 -9.42 -1.49 -2.53
C THR A 16 -8.51 -1.04 -1.39
N VAL A 17 -7.19 -1.02 -1.60
CA VAL A 17 -6.23 -0.56 -0.57
C VAL A 17 -6.36 0.94 -0.34
N GLN A 18 -6.27 1.73 -1.41
CA GLN A 18 -6.37 3.20 -1.32
C GLN A 18 -7.73 3.67 -0.79
N GLU A 19 -8.82 2.96 -1.10
CA GLU A 19 -10.14 3.25 -0.52
C GLU A 19 -10.17 3.07 1.00
N ALA A 20 -9.51 2.04 1.55
CA ALA A 20 -9.42 1.88 3.00
C ALA A 20 -8.63 3.02 3.66
N TYR A 21 -7.59 3.55 3.02
CA TYR A 21 -6.93 4.76 3.47
C TYR A 21 -7.84 5.99 3.46
N LYS A 22 -8.77 6.12 2.49
CA LYS A 22 -9.74 7.22 2.50
C LYS A 22 -10.67 7.13 3.70
N HIS A 23 -11.12 5.94 4.10
CA HIS A 23 -11.88 5.75 5.34
C HIS A 23 -11.07 6.18 6.58
N TYR A 24 -9.77 5.91 6.62
CA TYR A 24 -8.90 6.25 7.74
C TYR A 24 -8.64 7.76 7.86
N TYR A 25 -8.26 8.40 6.75
CA TYR A 25 -7.85 9.81 6.70
C TYR A 25 -9.03 10.78 6.58
N TYR A 26 -10.15 10.35 6.00
CA TYR A 26 -11.35 11.19 5.82
C TYR A 26 -12.62 10.52 6.38
N PRO A 27 -12.62 10.06 7.65
CA PRO A 27 -13.71 9.24 8.20
C PRO A 27 -15.07 9.96 8.21
N GLY A 28 -15.10 11.28 8.39
CA GLY A 28 -16.32 12.09 8.33
C GLY A 28 -17.06 12.06 6.98
N ARG A 29 -16.42 11.60 5.89
CA ARG A 29 -17.09 11.38 4.60
C ARG A 29 -17.92 10.08 4.56
N TYR A 30 -17.79 9.24 5.59
CA TYR A 30 -18.33 7.88 5.61
C TYR A 30 -19.19 7.60 6.86
N THR A 31 -19.52 8.65 7.60
CA THR A 31 -20.51 8.62 8.68
C THR A 31 -21.40 9.86 8.56
N THR A 32 -22.65 9.76 8.98
CA THR A 32 -23.55 10.92 9.14
C THR A 32 -23.45 11.53 10.53
N GLU A 33 -22.78 10.85 11.46
CA GLU A 33 -22.55 11.29 12.83
C GLU A 33 -21.05 11.50 13.06
N GLU A 34 -20.63 12.76 13.20
CA GLU A 34 -19.21 13.12 13.36
C GLU A 34 -18.58 12.48 14.60
N SER A 35 -19.36 12.26 15.67
CA SER A 35 -18.92 11.54 16.87
C SER A 35 -18.44 10.12 16.59
N GLU A 36 -18.95 9.48 15.53
CA GLU A 36 -18.63 8.10 15.15
C GLU A 36 -17.42 7.99 14.21
N ALA A 37 -16.81 9.10 13.80
CA ALA A 37 -15.65 9.11 12.90
C ALA A 37 -14.47 8.27 13.45
N GLY A 38 -14.34 8.17 14.78
CA GLY A 38 -13.34 7.31 15.43
C GLY A 38 -13.54 5.82 15.12
N HIS A 39 -14.78 5.33 15.10
CA HIS A 39 -15.11 3.94 14.79
C HIS A 39 -14.83 3.61 13.32
N VAL A 40 -15.13 4.55 12.40
CA VAL A 40 -14.78 4.41 10.97
C VAL A 40 -13.27 4.26 10.80
N ARG A 41 -12.48 5.10 11.51
CA ARG A 41 -11.02 5.04 11.47
C ARG A 41 -10.49 3.70 12.01
N ALA A 42 -11.04 3.20 13.12
CA ALA A 42 -10.65 1.92 13.69
C ALA A 42 -10.91 0.77 12.72
N ARG A 43 -12.11 0.70 12.13
CA ARG A 43 -12.44 -0.33 11.12
C ARG A 43 -11.57 -0.20 9.88
N ALA A 44 -11.20 1.02 9.48
CA ALA A 44 -10.32 1.25 8.34
C ALA A 44 -8.92 0.62 8.53
N LEU A 45 -8.36 0.61 9.75
CA LEU A 45 -7.09 -0.05 10.05
C LEU A 45 -7.17 -1.58 9.91
N GLU A 46 -8.26 -2.19 10.39
CA GLU A 46 -8.51 -3.63 10.21
C GLU A 46 -8.63 -3.96 8.72
N LEU A 47 -9.41 -3.17 8.00
CA LEU A 47 -9.59 -3.29 6.56
C LEU A 47 -8.26 -3.15 5.79
N LEU A 48 -7.38 -2.23 6.20
CA LEU A 48 -6.05 -2.07 5.63
C LEU A 48 -5.21 -3.33 5.84
N THR A 49 -5.22 -3.87 7.06
CA THR A 49 -4.50 -5.11 7.41
C THR A 49 -4.96 -6.27 6.52
N GLU A 50 -6.27 -6.51 6.42
CA GLU A 50 -6.85 -7.55 5.57
C GLU A 50 -6.44 -7.43 4.10
N ARG A 51 -6.45 -6.20 3.56
CA ARG A 51 -6.16 -5.94 2.14
C ARG A 51 -4.68 -6.03 1.81
N TRP A 52 -3.84 -5.50 2.70
CA TRP A 52 -2.39 -5.61 2.55
C TRP A 52 -1.91 -7.05 2.67
N GLN A 53 -2.57 -7.89 3.49
CA GLN A 53 -2.25 -9.32 3.56
C GLN A 53 -2.39 -10.02 2.20
N LEU A 54 -3.35 -9.63 1.36
CA LEU A 54 -3.49 -10.19 0.02
C LEU A 54 -2.32 -9.78 -0.89
N VAL A 55 -1.87 -8.52 -0.80
CA VAL A 55 -0.70 -8.03 -1.56
C VAL A 55 0.59 -8.68 -1.07
N GLU A 56 0.75 -8.81 0.25
CA GLU A 56 1.86 -9.50 0.90
C GLU A 56 1.97 -10.95 0.42
N ASN A 57 0.85 -11.69 0.41
CA ASN A 57 0.82 -13.08 -0.04
C ASN A 57 1.22 -13.20 -1.52
N ASP A 58 0.71 -12.32 -2.38
CA ASP A 58 1.05 -12.29 -3.81
C ASP A 58 2.56 -12.00 -4.02
N LEU A 59 3.13 -11.05 -3.27
CA LEU A 59 4.56 -10.71 -3.32
C LEU A 59 5.44 -11.79 -2.71
N ALA A 60 5.02 -12.43 -1.60
CA ALA A 60 5.77 -13.52 -1.00
C ALA A 60 5.81 -14.75 -1.90
N ALA A 61 4.75 -15.01 -2.66
CA ALA A 61 4.66 -16.15 -3.57
C ALA A 61 5.36 -15.92 -4.92
N GLY A 62 5.39 -14.68 -5.41
CA GLY A 62 5.80 -14.38 -6.78
C GLY A 62 6.67 -13.14 -6.96
N GLY A 63 7.21 -12.58 -5.87
CA GLY A 63 8.06 -11.38 -5.84
C GLY A 63 9.48 -11.58 -6.39
N PRO A 64 10.37 -10.60 -6.21
CA PRO A 64 10.30 -9.50 -5.23
C PRO A 64 9.59 -8.22 -5.72
N CYS A 65 9.30 -8.09 -7.02
CA CYS A 65 8.37 -7.09 -7.56
C CYS A 65 7.02 -7.75 -7.87
N VAL A 66 5.97 -6.96 -8.05
CA VAL A 66 4.60 -7.44 -8.32
C VAL A 66 4.52 -8.33 -9.58
N LEU A 67 5.43 -8.14 -10.54
CA LEU A 67 5.51 -8.94 -11.77
C LEU A 67 6.71 -9.92 -11.76
N GLY A 68 7.14 -10.38 -10.58
CA GLY A 68 8.33 -11.22 -10.41
C GLY A 68 9.60 -10.38 -10.31
N GLU A 69 10.61 -10.75 -11.09
CA GLU A 69 11.86 -9.98 -11.19
C GLU A 69 11.70 -8.64 -11.91
N ARG A 70 10.60 -8.47 -12.66
CA ARG A 70 10.40 -7.28 -13.49
C ARG A 70 9.74 -6.15 -12.70
N TYR A 71 10.54 -5.15 -12.37
CA TYR A 71 10.03 -3.88 -11.88
C TYR A 71 9.13 -3.15 -12.89
N SER A 72 8.14 -2.46 -12.35
CA SER A 72 7.18 -1.66 -13.10
C SER A 72 6.55 -0.56 -12.24
N MET A 73 5.62 0.20 -12.83
CA MET A 73 4.92 1.27 -12.13
C MET A 73 4.05 0.77 -10.95
N VAL A 74 3.57 -0.47 -10.96
CA VAL A 74 2.73 -0.97 -9.86
C VAL A 74 3.53 -1.13 -8.56
N ASP A 75 4.84 -1.38 -8.64
CA ASP A 75 5.73 -1.43 -7.48
C ASP A 75 5.87 -0.04 -6.82
N ILE A 76 5.85 1.02 -7.63
CA ILE A 76 5.83 2.41 -7.13
C ILE A 76 4.53 2.66 -6.35
N TYR A 77 3.40 2.15 -6.84
CA TYR A 77 2.11 2.25 -6.13
C TYR A 77 2.12 1.49 -4.82
N VAL A 78 2.73 0.29 -4.77
CA VAL A 78 2.92 -0.46 -3.51
C VAL A 78 3.73 0.38 -2.53
N ALA A 79 4.89 0.91 -2.94
CA ALA A 79 5.76 1.70 -2.07
C ALA A 79 5.06 2.98 -1.57
N MET A 80 4.35 3.69 -2.44
CA MET A 80 3.61 4.91 -2.10
C MET A 80 2.47 4.62 -1.11
N LEU A 81 1.65 3.60 -1.35
CA LEU A 81 0.54 3.29 -0.44
C LEU A 81 1.04 2.71 0.88
N ALA A 82 2.16 1.97 0.88
CA ALA A 82 2.78 1.47 2.10
C ALA A 82 3.26 2.62 3.00
N SER A 83 3.80 3.71 2.42
CA SER A 83 4.24 4.87 3.18
C SER A 83 3.09 5.69 3.78
N TRP A 84 1.84 5.42 3.42
CA TRP A 84 0.67 6.06 4.01
C TRP A 84 0.19 5.38 5.29
N HIS A 85 0.79 4.25 5.70
CA HIS A 85 0.39 3.62 6.94
C HIS A 85 0.74 4.53 8.14
N PRO A 86 -0.18 4.75 9.10
CA PRO A 86 0.07 5.67 10.22
C PRO A 86 1.16 5.17 11.19
N ASP A 87 1.47 3.87 11.15
CA ASP A 87 2.62 3.28 11.83
C ASP A 87 3.47 2.50 10.80
N PRO A 88 4.44 3.16 10.15
CA PRO A 88 5.27 2.52 9.13
C PRO A 88 6.15 1.39 9.68
N ALA A 89 6.63 1.52 10.93
CA ALA A 89 7.49 0.50 11.55
C ALA A 89 6.71 -0.80 11.76
N LEU A 90 5.54 -0.72 12.41
CA LEU A 90 4.67 -1.87 12.61
C LEU A 90 4.23 -2.49 11.28
N PHE A 91 3.90 -1.66 10.29
CA PHE A 91 3.52 -2.11 8.96
C PHE A 91 4.63 -2.93 8.30
N HIS A 92 5.86 -2.41 8.32
CA HIS A 92 7.00 -3.07 7.69
C HIS A 92 7.47 -4.33 8.42
N ASP A 93 7.21 -4.45 9.72
CA ASP A 93 7.43 -5.68 10.48
C ASP A 93 6.38 -6.73 10.14
N HIS A 94 5.12 -6.32 9.95
CA HIS A 94 4.01 -7.22 9.63
C HIS A 94 4.03 -7.69 8.16
N PHE A 95 4.53 -6.87 7.24
CA PHE A 95 4.51 -7.11 5.80
C PHE A 95 5.92 -7.08 5.16
N PRO A 96 6.77 -8.11 5.41
CA PRO A 96 8.16 -8.14 4.97
C PRO A 96 8.38 -8.22 3.45
N ALA A 97 7.50 -8.86 2.68
CA ALA A 97 7.60 -8.89 1.22
C ALA A 97 7.29 -7.52 0.61
N ILE A 98 6.29 -6.82 1.15
CA ILE A 98 6.00 -5.42 0.80
C ILE A 98 7.18 -4.51 1.15
N ARG A 99 7.79 -4.68 2.35
CA ARG A 99 9.02 -3.95 2.71
C ARG A 99 10.13 -4.16 1.68
N THR A 100 10.35 -5.40 1.25
CA THR A 100 11.35 -5.73 0.23
C THR A 100 11.04 -5.04 -1.11
N CYS A 101 9.79 -5.08 -1.56
CA CYS A 101 9.36 -4.38 -2.78
C CYS A 101 9.60 -2.86 -2.68
N ARG A 102 9.24 -2.24 -1.55
CA ARG A 102 9.50 -0.83 -1.26
C ARG A 102 11.00 -0.51 -1.31
N ASP A 103 11.85 -1.33 -0.70
CA ASP A 103 13.31 -1.10 -0.68
C ASP A 103 13.90 -1.14 -2.09
N ILE A 104 13.41 -2.05 -2.95
CA ILE A 104 13.74 -2.08 -4.38
C ILE A 104 13.32 -0.79 -5.08
N VAL A 105 12.15 -0.23 -4.76
CA VAL A 105 11.70 1.06 -5.31
C VAL A 105 12.60 2.21 -4.82
N ALA A 106 12.90 2.26 -3.52
CA ALA A 106 13.68 3.31 -2.87
C ALA A 106 15.15 3.35 -3.34
N ALA A 107 15.73 2.19 -3.69
CA ALA A 107 17.08 2.11 -4.23
C ALA A 107 17.24 2.74 -5.62
N ARG A 108 16.14 3.14 -6.29
CA ARG A 108 16.22 3.68 -7.66
C ARG A 108 16.71 5.13 -7.68
N PRO A 109 17.74 5.45 -8.48
CA PRO A 109 18.36 6.79 -8.49
C PRO A 109 17.40 7.94 -8.75
N ARG A 110 16.40 7.75 -9.63
CA ARG A 110 15.41 8.79 -9.97
C ARG A 110 14.34 9.00 -8.89
N LEU A 111 14.10 8.00 -8.05
CA LEU A 111 13.11 8.07 -6.98
C LEU A 111 13.75 8.48 -5.65
N LYS A 112 15.06 8.25 -5.49
CA LYS A 112 15.79 8.63 -4.29
C LYS A 112 15.59 10.10 -3.91
N ALA A 113 15.73 11.02 -4.87
CA ALA A 113 15.52 12.45 -4.63
C ALA A 113 14.07 12.79 -4.21
N VAL A 114 13.08 12.17 -4.85
CA VAL A 114 11.66 12.43 -4.57
C VAL A 114 11.24 11.83 -3.22
N ILE A 115 11.76 10.65 -2.88
CA ILE A 115 11.51 9.99 -1.59
C ILE A 115 12.20 10.77 -0.47
N GLU A 116 13.44 11.25 -0.66
CA GLU A 116 14.13 12.10 0.33
C GLU A 116 13.42 13.44 0.55
N GLU A 117 12.77 14.00 -0.48
CA GLU A 117 12.00 15.25 -0.39
C GLU A 117 10.63 15.10 0.29
N HIS A 118 10.02 13.91 0.21
CA HIS A 118 8.63 13.68 0.65
C HIS A 118 8.44 12.57 1.69
N ALA A 119 9.51 11.93 2.16
CA ALA A 119 9.46 11.03 3.31
C ALA A 119 9.34 11.87 4.60
N VAL A 120 8.18 11.79 5.24
CA VAL A 120 7.95 12.23 6.63
C VAL A 120 8.32 11.08 7.57
#